data_AF-A0A0Q5P7S3-F1
#
_entry.id   AF-A0A0Q5P7S3-F1
#
_cell.length_a   1.000
_cell.length_b   1.000
_cell.length_c   1.000
_cell.angle_alpha   90.00
_cell.angle_beta   90.00
_cell.angle_gamma   90.00
#
_symmetry.space_group_name_H-M   'P 1'
#
loop_
_entity.id
_entity.type
_entity.pdbx_description
1 polymer ?
#
loop_
_entity_poly.entity_id
_entity_poly.type
_entity_poly.pdbx_seq_one_letter_code
_entity_poly.pdbx_strand_id
1 'polypeptide(L)'
;MSDLIRRPGGNISPYSAPEGFSRSEGKGLQRRQNTEIANGLVTATRVQAAGYVAATGMQLTAMLSREAQFQSDGDPRTAERLNFIADSYAEYAALEVRRFQR
;
A
#
# COMPACT_ATOMS: atom_id res chain seq x y z
N MET A 1 -36.44 -52.72 40.98
CA MET A 1 -35.13 -52.05 40.89
C MET A 1 -34.60 -52.29 39.49
N SER A 2 -34.65 -51.28 38.63
CA SER A 2 -34.21 -51.39 37.24
C SER A 2 -32.78 -50.88 37.12
N ASP A 3 -31.83 -51.79 36.94
CA ASP A 3 -30.44 -51.46 36.65
C ASP A 3 -30.33 -50.94 35.21
N LEU A 4 -30.26 -49.61 35.08
CA LEU A 4 -29.99 -48.94 33.81
C LEU A 4 -28.50 -49.06 33.50
N ILE A 5 -28.16 -49.94 32.55
CA ILE A 5 -26.80 -50.08 32.01
C ILE A 5 -26.38 -48.74 31.36
N ARG A 6 -25.37 -48.09 31.93
CA ARG A 6 -24.77 -46.86 31.40
C ARG A 6 -24.03 -47.17 30.10
N ARG A 7 -24.50 -46.61 28.96
CA ARG A 7 -23.80 -46.74 27.67
C ARG A 7 -22.38 -46.13 27.77
N PRO A 8 -21.32 -46.84 27.36
CA PRO A 8 -19.99 -46.26 27.22
C PRO A 8 -20.01 -45.32 26.02
N GLY A 9 -19.88 -44.02 26.28
CA GLY A 9 -20.00 -42.95 25.29
C GLY A 9 -20.53 -41.63 25.85
N GLY A 10 -21.01 -41.63 27.09
CA GLY A 10 -21.61 -40.46 27.74
C GLY A 10 -20.66 -39.42 28.35
N ASN A 11 -19.45 -39.24 27.81
CA ASN A 11 -18.58 -38.10 28.14
C ASN A 11 -18.36 -37.22 26.91
N ILE A 12 -19.44 -36.83 26.24
CA ILE A 12 -19.39 -35.62 25.41
C ILE A 12 -19.52 -34.47 26.41
N SER A 13 -18.37 -33.93 26.83
CA SER A 13 -18.31 -32.68 27.60
C SER A 13 -19.14 -31.62 26.85
N PRO A 14 -20.17 -31.01 27.46
CA PRO A 14 -21.05 -30.10 26.71
C PRO A 14 -20.39 -28.76 26.35
N TYR A 15 -19.22 -28.45 26.91
CA TYR A 15 -18.64 -27.11 26.83
C TYR A 15 -17.13 -27.18 27.07
N SER A 16 -16.36 -27.44 26.01
CA SER A 16 -15.02 -26.87 25.90
C SER A 16 -15.02 -25.98 24.66
N ALA A 17 -15.82 -24.91 24.71
CA ALA A 17 -15.51 -23.76 23.87
C ALA A 17 -14.02 -23.43 24.14
N PRO A 18 -13.17 -23.27 23.12
CA PRO A 18 -11.76 -23.00 23.34
C PRO A 18 -11.64 -21.85 24.34
N GLU A 19 -10.98 -22.08 25.48
CA GLU A 19 -10.63 -20.97 26.37
C GLU A 19 -9.91 -19.94 25.51
N GLY A 20 -10.33 -18.67 25.60
CA GLY A 20 -9.67 -17.60 24.86
C GLY A 20 -8.15 -17.59 25.10
N PHE A 21 -7.42 -16.77 24.33
CA PHE A 21 -5.96 -16.75 24.40
C PHE A 21 -5.41 -16.79 25.84
N SER A 22 -4.50 -17.72 26.10
CA SER A 22 -3.69 -17.70 27.31
C SER A 22 -2.93 -16.38 27.42
N ARG A 23 -2.49 -16.00 28.62
CA ARG A 23 -1.71 -14.74 28.81
C ARG A 23 -0.48 -14.66 27.91
N SER A 24 0.19 -15.78 27.62
CA SER A 24 1.33 -15.83 26.70
C SER A 24 0.91 -15.64 25.25
N GLU A 25 -0.17 -16.27 24.82
CA GLU A 25 -0.71 -16.11 23.47
C GLU A 25 -1.24 -14.69 23.23
N GLY A 26 -1.91 -14.10 24.22
CA GLY A 26 -2.38 -12.71 24.14
C GLY A 26 -1.23 -11.71 24.00
N LYS A 27 -0.14 -11.88 24.75
CA LYS A 27 1.09 -11.07 24.58
C LYS A 27 1.73 -11.30 23.21
N GLY A 28 1.73 -12.54 22.72
CA GLY A 28 2.23 -12.88 21.39
C GLY A 28 1.40 -12.22 20.28
N LEU A 29 0.08 -12.26 20.40
CA LEU A 29 -0.86 -11.64 19.48
C LEU A 29 -0.69 -10.12 19.45
N GLN A 30 -0.64 -9.48 20.62
CA GLN A 30 -0.45 -8.02 20.71
C GLN A 30 0.85 -7.57 20.05
N ARG A 31 1.95 -8.31 20.24
CA ARG A 31 3.22 -8.00 19.56
C ARG A 31 3.08 -8.10 18.05
N ARG A 32 2.45 -9.16 17.53
CA ARG A 32 2.22 -9.35 16.09
C ARG A 32 1.33 -8.26 15.50
N GLN A 33 0.26 -7.88 16.21
CA GLN A 33 -0.62 -6.77 15.80
C GLN A 33 0.14 -5.45 15.73
N ASN A 34 0.95 -5.14 16.74
CA ASN A 34 1.76 -3.91 16.74
C ASN A 34 2.77 -3.89 15.58
N THR A 35 3.42 -5.02 15.29
CA THR A 35 4.31 -5.17 14.14
C THR A 35 3.55 -4.95 12.83
N GLU A 36 2.36 -5.54 12.68
CA GLU A 36 1.55 -5.39 11.48
C GLU A 36 1.07 -3.95 11.29
N ILE A 37 0.62 -3.28 12.36
CA ILE A 37 0.23 -1.87 12.32
C ILE A 37 1.42 -1.00 11.90
N ALA A 38 2.60 -1.22 12.48
CA ALA A 38 3.80 -0.46 12.12
C ALA A 38 4.16 -0.66 10.64
N ASN A 39 4.11 -1.90 10.15
CA ASN A 39 4.34 -2.21 8.73
C ASN A 39 3.30 -1.54 7.82
N GLY A 40 2.03 -1.57 8.23
CA GLY A 40 0.92 -0.93 7.52
C GLY A 40 1.08 0.58 7.43
N LEU A 41 1.49 1.23 8.52
CA LEU A 41 1.76 2.67 8.55
C LEU A 41 2.89 3.05 7.59
N VAL A 42 4.03 2.34 7.65
CA VAL A 42 5.16 2.60 6.75
C VAL A 42 4.77 2.41 5.28
N THR A 43 4.03 1.33 4.99
CA THR A 43 3.56 1.03 3.64
C THR A 43 2.60 2.11 3.13
N ALA A 44 1.62 2.50 3.94
CA ALA A 44 0.67 3.54 3.59
C ALA A 44 1.36 4.90 3.35
N THR A 45 2.34 5.27 4.19
CA THR A 45 3.11 6.51 4.00
C THR A 45 3.92 6.48 2.70
N ARG A 46 4.51 5.34 2.33
CA ARG A 46 5.22 5.21 1.03
C ARG A 46 4.28 5.39 -0.15
N VAL A 47 3.08 4.81 -0.10
CA VAL A 47 2.06 4.96 -1.14
C VAL A 47 1.59 6.42 -1.23
N GLN A 48 1.36 7.08 -0.10
CA GLN A 48 0.99 8.50 -0.08
C GLN A 48 2.10 9.37 -0.69
N ALA A 49 3.36 9.15 -0.29
CA ALA A 49 4.50 9.87 -0.84
C ALA A 49 4.63 9.66 -2.35
N ALA A 50 4.48 8.42 -2.83
CA ALA A 50 4.45 8.11 -4.26
C ALA A 50 3.34 8.87 -4.99
N GLY A 51 2.14 8.94 -4.39
CA GLY A 51 1.00 9.70 -4.92
C GLY A 51 1.28 11.20 -5.02
N TYR A 52 1.90 11.80 -4.00
CA TYR A 52 2.31 13.21 -4.04
C TYR A 52 3.32 13.48 -5.16
N VAL A 53 4.37 12.66 -5.25
CA VAL A 53 5.40 12.81 -6.30
C VAL A 53 4.79 12.64 -7.68
N ALA A 54 3.90 11.66 -7.87
CA ALA A 54 3.20 11.45 -9.13
C ALA A 54 2.32 12.66 -9.50
N ALA A 55 1.50 13.15 -8.57
CA ALA A 55 0.63 14.30 -8.81
C ALA A 55 1.41 15.57 -9.16
N THR A 56 2.46 15.87 -8.40
CA THR A 56 3.35 17.01 -8.69
C THR A 56 4.08 16.84 -10.02
N GLY A 57 4.61 15.65 -10.32
CA GLY A 57 5.26 15.36 -11.58
C GLY A 57 4.33 15.54 -12.78
N MET A 58 3.10 15.04 -12.70
CA MET A 58 2.06 15.23 -13.72
C MET A 58 1.74 16.71 -13.92
N GLN A 59 1.54 17.46 -12.83
CA GLN A 59 1.23 18.89 -12.91
C GLN A 59 2.36 19.68 -13.55
N LEU A 60 3.61 19.45 -13.13
CA LEU A 60 4.77 20.16 -13.67
C LEU A 60 5.04 19.79 -15.13
N THR A 61 4.87 18.52 -15.51
CA THR A 61 4.94 18.09 -16.91
C THR A 61 3.92 18.84 -17.76
N ALA A 62 2.66 18.93 -17.32
CA ALA A 62 1.63 19.65 -18.06
C ALA A 62 1.96 21.15 -18.21
N MET A 63 2.52 21.79 -17.18
CA MET A 63 2.98 23.17 -17.26
C MET A 63 4.13 23.34 -18.25
N LEU A 64 5.11 22.43 -18.24
CA LEU A 64 6.24 22.44 -19.18
C LEU A 64 5.77 22.21 -20.62
N SER A 65 4.85 21.28 -20.87
CA SER A 65 4.30 21.05 -22.21
C SER A 65 3.56 22.29 -22.73
N ARG A 66 2.82 22.99 -21.87
CA ARG A 66 2.16 24.24 -22.23
C ARG A 66 3.17 25.36 -22.54
N GLU A 67 4.23 25.46 -21.75
CA GLU A 67 5.29 26.44 -21.98
C GLU A 67 6.06 26.14 -23.27
N ALA A 68 6.34 24.86 -23.54
CA ALA A 68 6.96 24.42 -24.79
C ALA A 68 6.12 24.84 -26.01
N GLN A 69 4.80 24.66 -25.93
CA GLN A 69 3.88 25.11 -26.98
C GLN A 69 3.97 26.63 -27.19
N PHE A 70 3.96 27.41 -26.10
CA PHE A 70 4.04 28.86 -26.18
C PHE A 70 5.38 29.34 -26.78
N GLN A 71 6.50 28.83 -26.29
CA GLN A 71 7.84 29.23 -26.71
C GLN A 71 8.20 28.78 -28.13
N SER A 72 7.59 27.70 -28.60
CA SER A 72 7.83 27.22 -29.97
C SER A 72 7.29 28.18 -31.04
N ASP A 73 6.28 28.99 -30.71
CA ASP A 73 5.63 29.96 -31.62
C ASP A 73 5.32 29.40 -33.03
N GLY A 74 5.00 28.10 -33.10
CA GLY A 74 4.72 27.40 -34.36
C GLY A 74 5.94 26.96 -35.16
N ASP A 75 7.18 27.23 -34.74
CA ASP A 75 8.39 26.66 -35.34
C ASP A 75 8.51 25.16 -35.00
N PRO A 76 8.40 24.25 -36.00
CA PRO A 76 8.44 22.82 -35.76
C PRO A 76 9.75 22.34 -35.14
N ARG A 77 10.90 22.94 -35.49
CA ARG A 77 12.21 22.50 -34.97
C ARG A 77 12.37 22.87 -33.50
N THR A 78 11.87 24.04 -33.12
CA THR A 78 11.88 24.48 -31.73
C THR A 78 10.88 23.66 -30.91
N ALA A 79 9.69 23.39 -31.45
CA ALA A 79 8.69 22.53 -30.82
C ALA A 79 9.25 21.12 -30.51
N GLU A 80 9.91 20.47 -31.47
CA GLU A 80 10.53 19.15 -31.26
C GLU A 80 11.52 19.14 -30.09
N ARG A 81 12.38 20.16 -30.01
CA ARG A 81 13.39 20.28 -28.93
C ARG A 81 12.75 20.52 -27.57
N LEU A 82 11.74 21.38 -27.50
CA LEU A 82 11.07 21.70 -26.25
C LEU A 82 10.19 20.55 -25.76
N ASN A 83 9.52 19.84 -26.68
CA ASN A 83 8.76 18.62 -26.36
C ASN A 83 9.69 17.53 -25.81
N PHE A 84 10.86 17.33 -26.41
CA PHE A 84 11.86 16.39 -25.89
C PHE A 84 12.26 16.69 -24.43
N ILE A 85 12.38 17.98 -24.06
CA ILE A 85 12.67 18.37 -22.68
C ILE A 85 11.49 18.05 -21.74
N ALA A 86 10.26 18.35 -22.16
CA ALA A 86 9.06 18.03 -21.38
C ALA A 86 8.90 16.51 -21.19
N ASP A 87 9.13 15.73 -22.23
CA ASP A 87 9.08 14.26 -22.19
C ASP A 87 10.18 13.70 -21.28
N SER A 88 11.41 14.22 -21.39
CA SER A 88 12.53 13.83 -20.51
C SER A 88 12.21 14.09 -19.04
N TYR A 89 11.56 15.21 -18.74
CA TYR A 89 11.11 15.52 -17.39
C TYR A 89 10.03 14.53 -16.91
N ALA A 90 9.05 14.22 -17.77
CA ALA A 90 8.00 13.25 -17.45
C ALA A 90 8.57 11.86 -17.14
N GLU A 91 9.53 11.40 -17.94
CA GLU A 91 10.24 10.15 -17.69
C GLU A 91 10.99 10.17 -16.36
N TYR A 92 11.70 11.26 -16.05
CA TYR A 92 12.40 11.41 -14.78
C TYR A 92 11.44 11.36 -13.59
N ALA A 93 10.32 12.09 -13.65
CA ALA A 93 9.30 12.08 -12.60
C ALA A 93 8.71 10.66 -12.40
N ALA A 94 8.48 9.91 -13.48
CA ALA A 94 8.03 8.53 -13.39
C ALA A 94 9.05 7.61 -12.71
N LEU A 95 10.36 7.82 -12.95
CA LEU A 95 11.42 7.08 -12.25
C LEU A 95 11.43 7.36 -10.75
N GLU A 96 11.18 8.59 -10.32
CA GLU A 96 11.09 8.94 -8.90
C GLU A 96 9.91 8.23 -8.22
N VAL A 97 8.75 8.15 -8.86
CA VAL A 97 7.59 7.40 -8.33
C VAL A 97 7.94 5.92 -8.12
N ARG A 98 8.67 5.30 -9.05
CA ARG A 98 9.07 3.89 -8.96
C ARG A 98 9.98 3.59 -7.76
N ARG A 99 10.68 4.59 -7.21
CA ARG A 99 11.54 4.39 -6.03
C ARG A 99 10.75 4.05 -4.76
N PHE A 100 9.47 4.40 -4.71
CA PHE A 100 8.59 4.10 -3.57
C PHE A 100 7.97 2.69 -3.62
N GLN A 101 8.16 1.95 -4.71
CA GLN A 101 7.72 0.55 -4.87
C GLN A 101 8.73 -0.48 -4.34
N ARG A 102 9.93 -0.03 -3.92
CA ARG A 102 10.94 -0.83 -3.21
C ARG A 102 10.79 -0.63 -1.70
#